data_AF-A0A256IE53-F1
#
_entry.id   AF-A0A256IE53-F1
#
_cell.length_a   1.000
_cell.length_b   1.000
_cell.length_c   1.000
_cell.angle_alpha   90.00
_cell.angle_beta   90.00
_cell.angle_gamma   90.00
#
_symmetry.space_group_name_H-M   'P 1'
#
loop_
_entity.id
_entity.type
_entity.pdbx_description
1 polymer ?
#
loop_
_entity_poly.entity_id
_entity_poly.type
_entity_poly.pdbx_seq_one_letter_code
_entity_poly.pdbx_strand_id
1 'polypeptide(L)'
;MSLPNGWHQYVDSGQFYRDFYLGDVVKYRVDGFGVADERASYQHLLERELRALNPELVITFGGNAWPALQRSTTPEPVVDTDADPESIMSIHGTLHRISEPVNTHVLPLAHMSGQVWWRFPPDEYISRLSEALELLERQ
;
A
#
# COMPACT_ATOMS: atom_id res chain seq x y z
N MET A 1 17.35 -6.87 -1.04
CA MET A 1 18.56 -6.05 -0.75
C MET A 1 18.72 -5.91 0.77
N SER A 2 19.89 -6.19 1.37
CA SER A 2 20.13 -5.88 2.80
C SER A 2 20.66 -4.46 2.94
N LEU A 3 20.11 -3.68 3.86
CA LEU A 3 20.64 -2.34 4.16
C LEU A 3 22.13 -2.47 4.56
N PRO A 4 23.04 -1.65 4.00
CA PRO A 4 24.47 -1.70 4.35
C PRO A 4 24.73 -1.49 5.84
N ASN A 5 23.79 -0.79 6.49
CA ASN A 5 23.75 -0.46 7.89
C ASN A 5 22.36 -0.83 8.44
N GLY A 6 22.24 -1.24 9.70
CA GLY A 6 20.94 -1.64 10.27
C GLY A 6 19.84 -0.56 10.15
N TRP A 7 18.57 -0.96 10.26
CA TRP A 7 17.40 -0.09 9.99
C TRP A 7 17.40 1.22 10.78
N HIS A 8 17.93 1.25 12.01
CA HIS A 8 18.06 2.46 12.81
C HIS A 8 18.88 3.53 12.08
N GLN A 9 20.05 3.17 11.54
CA GLN A 9 20.91 4.12 10.84
C GLN A 9 20.29 4.60 9.52
N TYR A 10 19.54 3.72 8.83
CA TYR A 10 18.79 4.09 7.64
C TYR A 10 17.71 5.13 7.93
N VAL A 11 16.99 5.00 9.05
CA VAL A 11 16.02 5.99 9.52
C VAL A 11 16.72 7.28 10.00
N ASP A 12 17.72 7.16 10.88
CA ASP A 12 18.43 8.29 11.50
C ASP A 12 19.17 9.16 10.48
N SER A 13 19.66 8.55 9.39
CA SER A 13 20.29 9.28 8.28
C SER A 13 19.30 10.11 7.45
N GLY A 14 18.00 9.91 7.64
CA GLY A 14 16.94 10.52 6.86
C GLY A 14 16.78 9.94 5.45
N GLN A 15 17.52 8.89 5.09
CA GLN A 15 17.39 8.22 3.78
C GLN A 15 16.00 7.61 3.59
N PHE A 16 15.41 7.05 4.65
CA PHE A 16 14.03 6.55 4.62
C PHE A 16 13.03 7.58 4.04
N TYR A 17 13.14 8.85 4.44
CA TYR A 17 12.23 9.91 3.97
C TYR A 17 12.55 10.44 2.56
N ARG A 18 13.66 9.99 1.97
CA ARG A 18 13.99 10.24 0.57
C ARG A 18 13.46 9.13 -0.33
N ASP A 19 13.50 7.90 0.17
CA ASP A 19 13.07 6.72 -0.58
C ASP A 19 11.56 6.50 -0.49
N PHE A 20 10.94 6.89 0.63
CA PHE A 20 9.51 6.71 0.88
C PHE A 20 8.78 8.02 1.13
N TYR A 21 7.58 8.10 0.55
CA TYR A 21 6.56 9.06 0.93
C TYR A 21 5.47 8.35 1.72
N LEU A 22 5.07 8.91 2.86
CA LEU A 22 4.00 8.39 3.70
C LEU A 22 2.84 9.40 3.75
N GLY A 23 1.63 8.92 3.55
CA GLY A 23 0.42 9.71 3.68
C GLY A 23 -0.81 8.84 3.90
N ASP A 24 -1.92 9.48 4.24
CA ASP A 24 -3.21 8.83 4.48
C ASP A 24 -4.20 9.09 3.35
N VAL A 25 -5.17 8.19 3.16
CA VAL A 25 -6.31 8.45 2.26
C VAL A 25 -7.14 9.63 2.74
N VAL A 26 -7.39 9.71 4.05
CA VAL A 26 -8.12 10.79 4.72
C VAL A 26 -7.12 11.65 5.49
N LYS A 27 -6.97 12.92 5.10
CA LYS A 27 -5.90 13.80 5.61
C LYS A 27 -6.16 14.41 6.98
N TYR A 28 -7.42 14.44 7.41
CA TYR A 28 -7.83 15.08 8.66
C TYR A 28 -8.44 14.04 9.58
N ARG A 29 -8.10 14.14 10.86
CA ARG A 29 -8.70 13.29 11.89
C ARG A 29 -10.17 13.67 12.06
N VAL A 30 -11.04 12.67 11.90
CA VAL A 30 -12.50 12.79 12.06
C VAL A 30 -13.04 11.61 12.87
N ASP A 31 -14.16 11.79 13.53
CA ASP A 31 -14.84 10.74 14.31
C ASP A 31 -15.61 9.79 13.37
N GLY A 32 -14.84 8.97 12.66
CA GLY A 32 -15.34 8.16 11.55
C GLY A 32 -15.52 9.00 10.28
N PHE A 33 -15.20 8.40 9.14
CA PHE A 33 -15.47 8.98 7.83
C PHE A 33 -16.37 8.03 7.04
N GLY A 34 -17.32 8.58 6.29
CA GLY A 34 -18.11 7.81 5.34
C GLY A 34 -17.35 7.60 4.03
N VAL A 35 -17.89 6.72 3.19
CA VAL A 35 -17.37 6.47 1.82
C VAL A 35 -17.34 7.76 0.98
N ALA A 36 -18.28 8.67 1.21
CA ALA A 36 -18.33 9.95 0.48
C ALA A 36 -17.13 10.86 0.81
N ASP A 37 -16.79 11.00 2.09
CA ASP A 37 -15.68 11.85 2.53
C ASP A 37 -14.33 11.24 2.14
N GLU A 38 -14.20 9.93 2.25
CA GLU A 38 -13.04 9.18 1.76
C GLU A 38 -12.83 9.41 0.27
N ARG A 39 -13.89 9.27 -0.54
CA ARG A 39 -13.84 9.49 -1.99
C ARG A 39 -13.47 10.93 -2.33
N ALA A 40 -14.04 11.91 -1.63
CA ALA A 40 -13.70 13.31 -1.82
C ALA A 40 -12.23 13.58 -1.47
N SER A 41 -11.74 13.01 -0.36
CA SER A 41 -10.33 13.12 0.05
C SER A 41 -9.40 12.48 -1.00
N TYR A 42 -9.77 11.32 -1.55
CA TYR A 42 -9.03 10.70 -2.63
C TYR A 42 -8.92 11.63 -3.85
N GLN A 43 -10.07 12.06 -4.38
CA GLN A 43 -10.17 12.80 -5.63
C GLN A 43 -9.50 14.18 -5.55
N HIS A 44 -9.60 14.85 -4.40
CA HIS A 44 -9.08 16.21 -4.26
C HIS A 44 -7.63 16.26 -3.79
N LEU A 45 -7.14 15.21 -3.10
CA LEU A 45 -5.84 15.23 -2.42
C LEU A 45 -4.95 14.07 -2.88
N LEU A 46 -5.32 12.82 -2.58
CA LEU A 46 -4.44 11.67 -2.83
C LEU A 46 -4.15 11.44 -4.32
N GLU A 47 -5.12 11.66 -5.21
CA GLU A 47 -4.90 11.53 -6.65
C GLU A 47 -3.79 12.49 -7.13
N ARG A 48 -3.78 13.72 -6.60
CA ARG A 48 -2.76 14.72 -6.94
C ARG A 48 -1.39 14.35 -6.39
N GLU A 49 -1.34 13.79 -5.18
CA GLU A 49 -0.11 13.28 -4.59
C GLU A 49 0.46 12.14 -5.42
N LEU A 50 -0.36 11.17 -5.83
CA LEU A 50 0.06 10.06 -6.69
C LEU A 50 0.61 10.57 -8.02
N ARG A 51 -0.06 11.53 -8.68
CA ARG A 51 0.43 12.14 -9.93
C ARG A 51 1.73 12.92 -9.74
N ALA A 52 1.87 13.64 -8.63
CA ALA A 52 3.05 14.46 -8.36
C ALA A 52 4.28 13.62 -7.99
N LEU A 53 4.08 12.53 -7.24
CA LEU A 53 5.14 11.62 -6.82
C LEU A 53 5.52 10.65 -7.93
N ASN A 54 4.53 10.23 -8.74
CA ASN A 54 4.67 9.19 -9.76
C ASN A 54 5.47 7.97 -9.26
N PRO A 55 5.00 7.31 -8.17
CA PRO A 55 5.75 6.24 -7.54
C PRO A 55 5.84 5.01 -8.44
N GLU A 56 6.88 4.19 -8.24
CA GLU A 56 7.01 2.88 -8.87
C GLU A 56 6.16 1.81 -8.16
N LEU A 57 5.94 2.01 -6.85
CA LEU A 57 5.17 1.13 -5.98
C LEU A 57 4.37 1.96 -4.96
N VAL A 58 3.09 1.64 -4.83
CA VAL A 58 2.22 2.14 -3.76
C VAL A 58 1.97 1.00 -2.78
N ILE A 59 2.28 1.19 -1.50
CA ILE A 59 1.94 0.22 -0.45
C ILE A 59 0.72 0.74 0.31
N THR A 60 -0.36 -0.03 0.36
CA THR A 60 -1.57 0.35 1.12
C THR A 60 -1.70 -0.50 2.38
N PHE A 61 -2.00 0.13 3.52
CA PHE A 61 -2.13 -0.58 4.79
C PHE A 61 -3.59 -0.61 5.30
N GLY A 62 -4.14 -1.82 5.40
CA GLY A 62 -5.41 -2.08 6.09
C GLY A 62 -6.68 -1.90 5.29
N GLY A 63 -7.80 -2.14 5.97
CA GLY A 63 -9.13 -2.22 5.39
C GLY A 63 -9.76 -0.88 5.00
N ASN A 64 -9.06 0.24 5.15
CA ASN A 64 -9.51 1.54 4.67
C ASN A 64 -8.69 1.99 3.45
N ALA A 65 -7.36 1.87 3.51
CA ALA A 65 -6.48 2.35 2.45
C ALA A 65 -6.67 1.58 1.14
N TRP A 66 -6.72 0.25 1.20
CA TRP A 66 -6.91 -0.57 0.02
C TRP A 66 -8.28 -0.33 -0.65
N PRO A 67 -9.43 -0.42 0.05
CA PRO A 67 -10.72 -0.23 -0.61
C PRO A 67 -10.91 1.17 -1.20
N ALA A 68 -10.33 2.21 -0.59
CA ALA A 68 -10.37 3.56 -1.13
C ALA A 68 -9.66 3.68 -2.48
N LEU A 69 -8.45 3.10 -2.57
CA LEU A 69 -7.69 3.03 -3.80
C LEU A 69 -8.43 2.17 -4.82
N GLN A 70 -8.85 0.96 -4.42
CA GLN A 70 -9.52 -0.01 -5.27
C GLN A 70 -10.74 0.59 -5.98
N ARG A 71 -11.60 1.30 -5.23
CA ARG A 71 -12.79 1.99 -5.77
C ARG A 71 -12.47 3.05 -6.82
N SER A 72 -11.27 3.62 -6.76
CA SER A 72 -10.90 4.78 -7.58
C SER A 72 -10.02 4.41 -8.78
N THR A 73 -9.32 3.26 -8.73
CA THR A 73 -8.29 2.91 -9.71
C THR A 73 -8.45 1.52 -10.33
N THR A 74 -9.44 0.73 -9.91
CA THR A 74 -9.70 -0.64 -10.39
C THR A 74 -8.43 -1.49 -10.59
N PRO A 75 -7.65 -1.77 -9.53
CA PRO A 75 -6.40 -2.50 -9.63
C PRO A 75 -6.60 -3.91 -10.18
N GLU A 76 -5.69 -4.35 -11.04
CA GLU A 76 -5.66 -5.69 -11.61
C GLU A 76 -4.50 -6.49 -10.99
N PRO A 77 -4.70 -7.76 -10.59
CA PRO A 77 -3.62 -8.55 -10.04
C PRO A 77 -2.55 -8.83 -11.11
N VAL A 78 -1.27 -8.77 -10.72
CA VAL A 78 -0.14 -9.04 -11.63
C VAL A 78 -0.02 -10.54 -11.96
N VAL A 79 -0.50 -11.39 -11.05
CA VAL A 79 -0.55 -12.84 -11.20
C VAL A 79 -1.99 -13.29 -10.97
N ASP A 80 -2.49 -14.18 -11.82
CA ASP A 80 -3.83 -14.76 -11.66
C ASP A 80 -4.03 -15.34 -10.25
N THR A 81 -5.17 -15.00 -9.64
CA THR A 81 -5.48 -15.38 -8.27
C THR A 81 -6.99 -15.52 -8.08
N ASP A 82 -7.38 -16.42 -7.20
CA ASP A 82 -8.77 -16.59 -6.74
C ASP A 82 -9.07 -15.74 -5.49
N ALA A 83 -8.14 -14.85 -5.10
CA ALA A 83 -8.32 -13.98 -3.94
C ALA A 83 -9.48 -12.99 -4.14
N ASP A 84 -10.26 -12.79 -3.09
CA ASP A 84 -11.33 -11.79 -3.09
C ASP A 84 -10.74 -10.38 -3.05
N PRO A 85 -10.89 -9.57 -4.12
CA PRO A 85 -10.27 -8.25 -4.21
C PRO A 85 -10.86 -7.26 -3.20
N GLU A 86 -12.05 -7.49 -2.65
CA GLU A 86 -12.63 -6.61 -1.62
C GLU A 86 -12.08 -6.89 -0.21
N SER A 87 -11.43 -8.04 -0.01
CA SER A 87 -10.94 -8.47 1.30
C SER A 87 -9.44 -8.25 1.44
N ILE A 88 -9.04 -7.24 2.25
CA ILE A 88 -7.62 -6.99 2.57
C ILE A 88 -6.90 -8.21 3.15
N MET A 89 -7.63 -9.11 3.79
CA MET A 89 -7.08 -10.35 4.33
C MET A 89 -6.79 -11.37 3.22
N SER A 90 -7.59 -11.35 2.14
CA SER A 90 -7.41 -12.25 1.00
C SER A 90 -6.32 -11.78 0.05
N ILE A 91 -6.21 -10.48 -0.20
CA ILE A 91 -5.22 -9.92 -1.15
C ILE A 91 -3.91 -9.47 -0.49
N HIS A 92 -3.72 -9.72 0.80
CA HIS A 92 -2.50 -9.36 1.52
C HIS A 92 -1.26 -9.95 0.82
N GLY A 93 -0.37 -9.07 0.36
CA GLY A 93 0.85 -9.48 -0.33
C GLY A 93 0.67 -9.80 -1.82
N THR A 94 -0.54 -9.70 -2.36
CA THR A 94 -0.77 -9.89 -3.80
C THR A 94 -0.47 -8.59 -4.54
N LEU A 95 0.53 -8.60 -5.41
CA LEU A 95 0.90 -7.44 -6.22
C LEU A 95 -0.19 -7.15 -7.27
N HIS A 96 -0.61 -5.89 -7.35
CA HIS A 96 -1.55 -5.40 -8.35
C HIS A 96 -0.90 -4.31 -9.19
N ARG A 97 -1.54 -3.98 -10.31
CA ARG A 97 -1.19 -2.85 -11.17
C ARG A 97 -2.40 -1.92 -11.32
N ILE A 98 -2.12 -0.62 -11.35
CA ILE A 98 -3.10 0.40 -11.73
C ILE A 98 -2.55 1.17 -12.93
N SER A 99 -3.44 1.63 -13.80
CA SER A 99 -3.10 2.45 -14.97
C SER A 99 -3.45 3.93 -14.77
N GLU A 100 -4.39 4.22 -13.86
CA GLU A 100 -4.82 5.56 -13.48
C GLU A 100 -4.80 5.68 -11.94
N PRO A 101 -4.47 6.85 -11.38
CA PRO A 101 -4.07 8.09 -12.05
C PRO A 101 -2.61 8.08 -12.56
N VAL A 102 -1.85 7.03 -12.20
CA VAL A 102 -0.46 6.80 -12.63
C VAL A 102 -0.30 5.32 -12.94
N ASN A 103 0.57 5.00 -13.89
CA ASN A 103 0.90 3.61 -14.20
C ASN A 103 1.94 3.10 -13.18
N THR A 104 1.47 2.41 -12.14
CA THR A 104 2.29 1.93 -11.02
C THR A 104 1.80 0.57 -10.53
N HIS A 105 2.65 -0.09 -9.74
CA HIS A 105 2.24 -1.24 -8.95
C HIS A 105 1.65 -0.82 -7.60
N VAL A 106 0.80 -1.68 -7.06
CA VAL A 106 0.17 -1.54 -5.75
C VAL A 106 0.36 -2.83 -4.98
N LEU A 107 0.91 -2.73 -3.77
CA LEU A 107 1.04 -3.85 -2.84
C LEU A 107 0.14 -3.60 -1.64
N PRO A 108 -1.01 -4.27 -1.54
CA PRO A 108 -1.86 -4.12 -0.38
C PRO A 108 -1.39 -5.04 0.73
N LEU A 109 -1.28 -4.48 1.93
CA LEU A 109 -0.88 -5.19 3.13
C LEU A 109 -1.91 -4.97 4.23
N ALA A 110 -2.15 -6.00 5.04
CA ALA A 110 -2.97 -5.82 6.22
C ALA A 110 -2.28 -4.82 7.19
N HIS A 111 -3.07 -3.95 7.83
CA HIS A 111 -2.52 -2.98 8.78
C HIS A 111 -2.05 -3.70 10.04
N MET A 112 -0.83 -3.42 10.50
CA MET A 112 -0.22 -4.00 11.70
C MET A 112 -0.82 -3.44 13.00
N SER A 113 -2.15 -3.40 13.09
CA SER A 113 -2.83 -3.14 14.37
C SER A 113 -2.79 -4.40 15.24
N GLY A 114 -2.88 -4.23 16.57
CA GLY A 114 -2.84 -5.35 17.53
C GLY A 114 -3.92 -6.42 17.29
N GLN A 115 -5.01 -6.10 16.59
CA GLN A 115 -6.07 -7.05 16.23
C GLN A 115 -5.72 -7.97 15.06
N VAL A 116 -4.69 -7.65 14.27
CA VAL A 116 -4.29 -8.37 13.04
C VAL A 116 -2.94 -9.09 13.21
N TRP A 117 -2.11 -8.64 14.16
CA TRP A 117 -0.77 -9.17 14.42
C TRP A 117 -0.69 -10.71 14.56
N TRP A 118 -1.72 -11.35 15.11
CA TRP A 118 -1.75 -12.81 15.28
C TRP A 118 -2.18 -13.57 14.02
N ARG A 119 -2.80 -12.90 13.04
CA ARG A 119 -3.24 -13.52 11.77
C ARG A 119 -2.13 -13.59 10.73
N PHE A 120 -1.24 -12.59 10.73
CA PHE A 120 -0.05 -12.57 9.90
C PHE A 120 1.16 -12.40 10.82
N PRO A 121 1.76 -13.50 11.27
CA PRO A 121 3.01 -13.45 12.02
C PRO A 121 4.05 -12.63 11.23
N PRO A 122 4.99 -11.95 11.90
CA PRO A 122 5.97 -11.09 11.24
C PRO A 122 6.69 -11.77 10.07
N ASP A 123 7.08 -13.04 10.24
CA ASP A 123 7.79 -13.78 9.20
C ASP A 123 6.94 -13.99 7.95
N GLU A 124 5.64 -14.29 8.12
CA GLU A 124 4.71 -14.40 6.98
C GLU A 124 4.53 -13.05 6.30
N TYR A 125 4.35 -11.99 7.08
CA TYR A 125 4.19 -10.63 6.55
C TYR A 125 5.40 -10.21 5.70
N ILE A 126 6.60 -10.48 6.20
CA ILE A 126 7.85 -10.18 5.51
C ILE A 126 8.06 -11.09 4.29
N SER A 127 7.69 -12.38 4.36
CA SER A 127 7.74 -13.28 3.19
C SER A 127 6.85 -12.75 2.06
N ARG A 128 5.59 -12.40 2.38
CA ARG A 128 4.64 -11.85 1.41
C ARG A 128 5.12 -10.55 0.78
N LEU A 129 5.66 -9.64 1.59
CA LEU A 129 6.28 -8.41 1.10
C LEU A 129 7.45 -8.72 0.16
N SER A 130 8.33 -9.65 0.55
CA SER A 130 9.53 -9.99 -0.23
C SER A 130 9.16 -10.64 -1.57
N GLU A 131 8.23 -11.58 -1.57
CA GLU A 131 7.71 -12.22 -2.79
C GLU A 131 7.15 -11.19 -3.77
N ALA A 132 6.36 -10.22 -3.29
CA ALA A 132 5.81 -9.16 -4.14
C ALA A 132 6.89 -8.23 -4.71
N LEU A 133 7.92 -7.90 -3.93
CA LEU A 133 9.05 -7.09 -4.40
C LEU A 133 9.91 -7.83 -5.42
N GLU A 134 10.14 -9.14 -5.22
CA GLU A 134 10.84 -9.97 -6.22
C GLU A 134 10.06 -10.06 -7.53
N LEU A 135 8.73 -10.12 -7.48
CA LEU A 135 7.89 -10.07 -8.68
C LEU A 135 7.98 -8.73 -9.38
N LEU A 136 7.97 -7.63 -8.63
CA LEU A 136 8.14 -6.28 -9.15
C LEU A 136 9.47 -6.11 -9.89
N GLU A 137 10.57 -6.62 -9.33
CA GLU A 137 11.92 -6.54 -9.94
C GLU A 137 12.05 -7.33 -11.26
N ARG A 138 11.12 -8.25 -11.55
CA ARG A 138 11.13 -9.10 -12.75
C ARG A 138 10.29 -8.55 -13.91
N GLN A 139 9.52 -7.49 -13.69
CA GLN A 139 8.70 -6.81 -14.72
C GLN A 139 9.54 -5.82 -15.53
#